data_AF-A0A7W4ZYD5-F1
#
_entry.id   AF-A0A7W4ZYD5-F1
#
_cell.length_a   1.000
_cell.length_b   1.000
_cell.length_c   1.000
_cell.angle_alpha   90.00
_cell.angle_beta   90.00
_cell.angle_gamma   90.00
#
_symmetry.space_group_name_H-M   'P 1'
#
loop_
_entity.id
_entity.type
_entity.pdbx_description
1 polymer ?
#
loop_
_entity_poly.entity_id
_entity_poly.type
_entity_poly.pdbx_seq_one_letter_code
_entity_poly.pdbx_strand_id
1 'polypeptide(L)'
;MITRVADRQWHALDDDLVVGRGHAEHRPDGRLFVSIDAWHDAAFDRLAEAMPTELPAPLYTVVDEADVELTAGWRRAGFTIRRREWEYVVPTDPRATGLEAVLPPSGVTIVPAGQTDEGLLRAVDRAIRDEVEATVGWRSMPAEVIPRPEGDTTEVQEPNQAASALFEGIGARPMSGNLELVR
;
A
#
# COMPACT_ATOMS: atom_id res chain seq x y z
N MET A 1 16.97 25.88 -0.51
CA MET A 1 18.13 24.96 -0.53
C MET A 1 17.65 23.54 -0.23
N ILE A 2 18.24 22.49 -0.82
CA ILE A 2 17.98 21.10 -0.41
C ILE A 2 19.17 20.57 0.38
N THR A 3 18.90 19.85 1.47
CA THR A 3 19.95 19.24 2.31
C THR A 3 19.55 17.80 2.63
N ARG A 4 20.43 16.85 2.31
CA ARG A 4 20.30 15.47 2.79
C ARG A 4 20.71 15.43 4.26
N VAL A 5 19.76 15.14 5.14
CA VAL A 5 19.95 15.15 6.59
C VAL A 5 20.25 13.76 7.17
N ALA A 6 19.88 12.71 6.44
CA ALA A 6 20.27 11.33 6.71
C ALA A 6 20.28 10.53 5.41
N ASP A 7 20.75 9.28 5.46
CA ASP A 7 20.88 8.42 4.27
C ASP A 7 19.61 8.35 3.42
N ARG A 8 18.41 8.45 4.01
CA ARG A 8 17.14 8.40 3.28
C ARG A 8 16.20 9.56 3.62
N GLN A 9 16.76 10.72 4.01
CA GLN A 9 15.98 11.87 4.43
C GLN A 9 16.57 13.18 3.89
N TRP A 10 15.70 14.04 3.36
CA TRP A 10 16.04 15.36 2.82
C TRP A 10 15.14 16.44 3.40
N HIS A 11 15.68 17.64 3.59
CA HIS A 11 14.93 18.84 3.91
C HIS A 11 15.04 19.87 2.78
N ALA A 12 13.93 20.50 2.44
CA ALA A 12 13.90 21.76 1.71
C ALA A 12 13.85 22.92 2.70
N LEU A 13 14.81 23.83 2.59
CA LEU A 13 14.93 25.01 3.44
C LEU A 13 14.61 26.29 2.65
N ASP A 14 13.86 27.18 3.30
CA ASP A 14 13.62 28.57 2.92
C ASP A 14 13.84 29.47 4.15
N ASP A 15 14.79 30.41 4.07
CA ASP A 15 15.24 31.25 5.21
C ASP A 15 15.38 30.47 6.54
N ASP A 16 16.13 29.36 6.49
CA ASP A 16 16.40 28.41 7.59
C ASP A 16 15.19 27.61 8.12
N LEU A 17 13.99 27.83 7.58
CA LEU A 17 12.80 27.05 7.90
C LEU A 17 12.68 25.81 7.01
N VAL A 18 12.33 24.67 7.61
CA VAL A 18 11.99 23.46 6.85
C VAL A 18 10.61 23.61 6.23
N VAL A 19 10.59 23.89 4.94
CA VAL A 19 9.36 24.04 4.11
C VAL A 19 9.01 22.78 3.34
N GLY A 20 9.85 21.75 3.41
CA GLY A 20 9.53 20.42 2.89
C GLY A 20 10.46 19.33 3.38
N ARG A 21 9.98 18.09 3.37
CA ARG A 21 10.68 16.88 3.78
C ARG A 21 10.51 15.79 2.73
N GLY A 22 11.62 15.18 2.34
CA GLY A 22 11.65 13.99 1.50
C GLY A 22 12.10 12.78 2.30
N HIS A 23 11.44 11.64 2.13
CA HIS A 23 11.81 10.38 2.76
C HIS A 23 11.89 9.26 1.73
N ALA A 24 12.79 8.30 1.96
CA ALA A 24 12.85 7.07 1.19
C ALA A 24 12.85 5.83 2.11
N GLU A 25 12.08 4.81 1.76
CA GLU A 25 11.98 3.58 2.55
C GLU A 25 11.87 2.33 1.68
N HIS A 26 12.63 1.29 2.03
CA HIS A 26 12.44 -0.02 1.41
C HIS A 26 11.24 -0.70 2.04
N ARG A 27 10.30 -1.15 1.21
CA ARG A 27 9.28 -2.10 1.64
C ARG A 27 9.89 -3.50 1.80
N PRO A 28 9.28 -4.40 2.59
CA PRO A 28 9.81 -5.77 2.76
C PRO A 28 9.97 -6.55 1.44
N ASP A 29 9.23 -6.22 0.39
CA ASP A 29 9.43 -6.73 -0.99
C ASP A 29 10.68 -6.20 -1.73
N GLY A 30 11.45 -5.34 -1.07
CA GLY A 30 12.72 -4.76 -1.53
C GLY A 30 12.58 -3.48 -2.35
N ARG A 31 11.37 -3.06 -2.75
CA ARG A 31 11.18 -1.83 -3.54
C ARG A 31 11.41 -0.58 -2.70
N LEU A 32 12.04 0.44 -3.29
CA LEU A 32 12.32 1.71 -2.62
C LEU A 32 11.21 2.72 -2.91
N PHE A 33 10.44 3.07 -1.89
CA PHE A 33 9.38 4.06 -1.95
C PHE A 33 9.89 5.43 -1.51
N VAL A 34 9.44 6.49 -2.17
CA VAL A 34 9.71 7.89 -1.83
C VAL A 34 8.43 8.63 -1.49
N SER A 35 8.51 9.52 -0.51
CA SER A 35 7.43 10.44 -0.15
C SER A 35 7.98 11.85 0.05
N ILE A 36 7.18 12.85 -0.31
CA ILE A 36 7.50 14.26 -0.12
C ILE A 36 6.30 14.92 0.56
N ASP A 37 6.56 15.61 1.66
CA ASP A 37 5.62 16.51 2.33
C ASP A 37 6.21 17.92 2.22
N ALA A 38 5.51 18.84 1.56
CA ALA A 38 6.02 20.18 1.28
C ALA A 38 4.90 21.22 1.34
N TRP A 39 5.22 22.42 1.81
CA TRP A 39 4.24 23.49 1.99
C TRP A 39 3.80 24.14 0.68
N HIS A 40 4.63 24.06 -0.37
CA HIS A 40 4.36 24.64 -1.67
C HIS A 40 5.07 23.89 -2.80
N ASP A 41 4.54 24.01 -4.02
CA ASP A 41 5.01 23.30 -5.22
C ASP A 41 6.50 23.47 -5.48
N ALA A 42 7.04 24.68 -5.30
CA ALA A 42 8.47 24.91 -5.54
C ALA A 42 9.39 24.14 -4.57
N ALA A 43 8.94 23.82 -3.35
CA ALA A 43 9.70 22.97 -2.42
C ALA A 43 9.56 21.50 -2.80
N PHE A 44 8.35 21.09 -3.20
CA PHE A 44 8.09 19.75 -3.74
C PHE A 44 8.97 19.47 -4.96
N ASP A 45 8.94 20.34 -5.98
CA ASP A 45 9.64 20.15 -7.25
C ASP A 45 11.16 20.02 -7.01
N ARG A 46 11.74 20.84 -6.12
CA ARG A 46 13.17 20.74 -5.77
C ARG A 46 13.51 19.42 -5.07
N LEU A 47 12.65 18.92 -4.19
CA LEU A 47 12.86 17.61 -3.54
C LEU A 47 12.71 16.47 -4.55
N ALA A 48 11.70 16.54 -5.42
CA ALA A 48 11.42 15.54 -6.45
C ALA A 48 12.48 15.51 -7.56
N GLU A 49 13.22 16.60 -7.76
CA GLU A 49 14.41 16.65 -8.62
C GLU A 49 15.65 16.07 -7.91
N ALA A 50 15.87 16.44 -6.64
CA ALA A 50 17.05 16.05 -5.90
C ALA A 50 17.08 14.55 -5.55
N MET A 51 16.01 14.01 -4.95
CA MET A 51 15.99 12.64 -4.42
C MET A 51 16.36 11.57 -5.47
N PRO A 52 15.81 11.59 -6.70
CA PRO A 52 16.14 10.57 -7.71
C PRO A 52 17.58 10.56 -8.20
N THR A 53 18.31 11.67 -8.04
CA THR A 53 19.73 11.75 -8.43
C THR A 53 20.65 11.07 -7.42
N GLU A 54 20.15 10.85 -6.20
CA GLU A 54 20.92 10.32 -5.07
C GLU A 54 20.47 8.93 -4.62
N LEU A 55 19.42 8.39 -5.22
CA LEU A 55 18.82 7.10 -4.88
C LEU A 55 18.89 6.12 -6.06
N PRO A 56 19.01 4.81 -5.79
CA PRO A 56 18.96 3.80 -6.85
C PRO A 56 17.55 3.68 -7.45
N ALA A 57 17.48 3.59 -8.77
CA ALA A 57 16.25 3.27 -9.50
C ALA A 57 15.98 1.74 -9.46
N PRO A 58 14.72 1.29 -9.60
CA PRO A 58 13.50 2.10 -9.73
C PRO A 58 13.01 2.68 -8.40
N LEU A 59 12.37 3.86 -8.46
CA LEU A 59 11.73 4.53 -7.33
C LEU A 59 10.21 4.43 -7.46
N TYR A 60 9.55 4.22 -6.34
CA TYR A 60 8.09 4.10 -6.25
C TYR A 60 7.51 5.20 -5.38
N THR A 61 6.28 5.61 -5.61
CA THR A 61 5.51 6.43 -4.68
C THR A 61 4.05 6.04 -4.73
N VAL A 62 3.30 6.37 -3.69
CA VAL A 62 1.86 6.14 -3.61
C VAL A 62 1.20 7.46 -3.24
N VAL A 63 0.14 7.80 -3.97
CA VAL A 63 -0.67 9.00 -3.73
C VAL A 63 -2.13 8.60 -3.67
N ASP A 64 -2.92 9.33 -2.88
CA ASP A 64 -4.38 9.25 -2.98
C ASP A 64 -4.79 9.63 -4.41
N GLU A 65 -5.66 8.84 -5.01
CA GLU A 65 -6.12 9.07 -6.39
C GLU A 65 -6.89 10.40 -6.54
N ALA A 66 -7.52 10.88 -5.48
CA ALA A 66 -8.19 12.18 -5.46
C ALA A 66 -7.20 13.36 -5.40
N ASP A 67 -5.95 13.13 -4.98
CA ASP A 67 -4.91 14.17 -4.94
C ASP A 67 -4.26 14.37 -6.31
N VAL A 68 -5.01 15.10 -7.16
CA VAL A 68 -4.61 15.40 -8.54
C VAL A 68 -3.37 16.29 -8.63
N GLU A 69 -3.15 17.17 -7.64
CA GLU A 69 -2.03 18.10 -7.61
C GLU A 69 -0.72 17.36 -7.28
N LEU A 70 -0.74 16.52 -6.24
CA LEU A 70 0.39 15.67 -5.89
C LEU A 70 0.71 14.67 -7.01
N THR A 71 -0.32 14.06 -7.61
CA THR A 71 -0.17 13.18 -8.77
C THR A 71 0.50 13.91 -9.94
N ALA A 72 0.08 15.15 -10.23
CA ALA A 72 0.69 15.97 -11.28
C ALA A 72 2.15 16.33 -10.95
N GLY A 73 2.46 16.64 -9.69
CA GLY A 73 3.82 16.89 -9.22
C GLY A 73 4.76 15.71 -9.51
N TRP A 74 4.37 14.50 -9.09
CA TRP A 74 5.17 13.30 -9.36
C TRP A 74 5.32 13.00 -10.85
N ARG A 75 4.27 13.21 -11.65
CA ARG A 75 4.35 13.07 -13.11
C ARG A 75 5.32 14.05 -13.77
N ARG A 76 5.35 15.31 -13.32
CA ARG A 76 6.36 16.29 -13.77
C ARG A 76 7.77 15.85 -13.41
N ALA A 77 7.93 15.22 -12.24
CA ALA A 77 9.18 14.60 -11.82
C ALA A 77 9.48 13.26 -12.53
N GLY A 78 8.77 12.90 -13.59
CA GLY A 78 9.06 11.74 -14.44
C GLY A 78 8.48 10.41 -13.95
N PHE A 79 7.65 10.41 -12.90
CA PHE A 79 6.94 9.20 -12.47
C PHE A 79 5.75 8.91 -13.40
N THR A 80 5.46 7.63 -13.59
CA THR A 80 4.31 7.14 -14.38
C THR A 80 3.42 6.26 -13.53
N ILE A 81 2.11 6.29 -13.76
CA ILE A 81 1.17 5.42 -13.02
C ILE A 81 1.48 3.97 -13.38
N ARG A 82 1.82 3.16 -12.37
CA ARG A 82 2.07 1.72 -12.50
C ARG A 82 0.82 0.91 -12.19
N ARG A 83 0.13 1.23 -11.09
CA ARG A 83 -1.09 0.52 -10.68
C ARG A 83 -2.07 1.46 -9.97
N ARG A 84 -3.33 1.03 -9.95
CA ARG A 84 -4.40 1.60 -9.14
C ARG A 84 -4.80 0.58 -8.09
N GLU A 85 -4.93 1.03 -6.86
CA GLU A 85 -5.42 0.27 -5.71
C GLU A 85 -6.77 0.85 -5.32
N TRP A 86 -7.76 -0.01 -5.07
CA TRP A 86 -9.10 0.42 -4.66
C TRP A 86 -9.30 0.15 -3.17
N GLU A 87 -9.92 1.10 -2.49
CA GLU A 87 -10.31 0.98 -1.10
C GLU A 87 -11.82 0.83 -1.01
N TYR A 88 -12.26 -0.19 -0.28
CA TYR A 88 -13.67 -0.47 -0.04
C TYR A 88 -14.00 -0.37 1.44
N VAL A 89 -15.15 0.21 1.73
CA VAL A 89 -15.78 0.12 3.04
C VAL A 89 -16.71 -1.07 3.04
N VAL A 90 -16.44 -2.01 3.95
CA VAL A 90 -17.25 -3.21 4.14
C VAL A 90 -18.02 -3.09 5.45
N PRO A 91 -19.35 -3.28 5.46
CA PRO A 91 -20.12 -3.35 6.70
C PRO A 91 -19.61 -4.48 7.61
N THR A 92 -19.53 -4.23 8.91
CA THR A 92 -19.10 -5.25 9.88
C THR A 92 -20.27 -5.87 10.65
N ASP A 93 -21.46 -5.27 10.59
CA ASP A 93 -22.68 -5.83 11.20
C ASP A 93 -23.09 -7.10 10.42
N PRO A 94 -23.11 -8.29 11.06
CA PRO A 94 -23.51 -9.56 10.43
C PRO A 94 -24.93 -9.53 9.82
N ARG A 95 -25.81 -8.66 10.32
CA ARG A 95 -27.15 -8.46 9.74
C ARG A 95 -27.10 -7.67 8.44
N ALA A 96 -26.22 -6.67 8.39
CA ALA A 96 -26.03 -5.86 7.20
C ALA A 96 -25.29 -6.63 6.10
N THR A 97 -24.35 -7.50 6.46
CA THR A 97 -23.62 -8.37 5.51
C THR A 97 -24.39 -9.63 5.15
N GLY A 98 -25.47 -9.96 5.87
CA GLY A 98 -26.21 -11.21 5.70
C GLY A 98 -25.48 -12.46 6.23
N LEU A 99 -24.36 -12.27 6.94
CA LEU A 99 -23.52 -13.34 7.47
C LEU A 99 -23.96 -13.87 8.84
N GLU A 100 -24.96 -13.25 9.50
CA GLU A 100 -25.44 -13.66 10.84
C GLU A 100 -25.82 -15.14 10.94
N ALA A 101 -26.39 -15.70 9.87
CA ALA A 101 -26.85 -17.08 9.82
C ALA A 101 -25.89 -18.03 9.08
N VAL A 102 -24.76 -17.54 8.56
CA VAL A 102 -23.83 -18.35 7.78
C VAL A 102 -22.99 -19.20 8.74
N LEU A 103 -23.23 -20.50 8.70
CA LEU A 103 -22.41 -21.47 9.41
C LEU A 103 -21.21 -21.88 8.57
N PRO A 104 -20.05 -22.17 9.21
CA PRO A 104 -18.95 -22.82 8.52
C PRO A 104 -19.41 -24.10 7.81
N PRO A 105 -18.84 -24.46 6.65
CA PRO A 105 -19.10 -25.73 6.00
C PRO A 105 -18.89 -26.91 6.95
N SER A 106 -19.59 -28.02 6.72
CA SER A 106 -19.42 -29.24 7.52
C SER A 106 -17.95 -29.66 7.56
N GLY A 107 -17.40 -29.84 8.76
CA GLY A 107 -15.99 -30.18 8.98
C GLY A 107 -15.04 -28.98 9.10
N VAL A 108 -15.55 -27.74 9.03
CA VAL A 108 -14.79 -26.51 9.27
C VAL A 108 -15.17 -25.94 10.63
N THR A 109 -14.17 -25.59 11.45
CA THR A 109 -14.36 -24.92 12.73
C THR A 109 -13.60 -23.60 12.71
N ILE A 110 -14.26 -22.51 13.10
CA ILE A 110 -13.61 -21.22 13.31
C ILE A 110 -13.22 -21.13 14.79
N VAL A 111 -11.94 -20.87 15.06
CA VAL A 111 -11.39 -20.71 16.41
C VAL A 111 -10.73 -19.33 16.54
N PRO A 112 -10.60 -18.79 17.76
CA PRO A 112 -9.80 -17.58 17.99
C PRO A 112 -8.35 -17.77 17.54
N ALA A 113 -7.70 -16.69 17.08
CA ALA A 113 -6.31 -16.73 16.62
C ALA A 113 -5.35 -17.37 17.63
N GLY A 114 -5.50 -17.11 18.93
CA GLY A 114 -4.66 -17.72 19.98
C GLY A 114 -4.89 -19.22 20.24
N GLN A 115 -5.85 -19.85 19.56
CA GLN A 115 -6.17 -21.29 19.70
C GLN A 115 -5.86 -22.09 18.43
N THR A 116 -5.23 -21.46 17.45
CA THR A 116 -4.78 -22.11 16.22
C THR A 116 -3.32 -22.57 16.35
N ASP A 117 -2.88 -23.43 15.43
CA ASP A 117 -1.48 -23.76 15.26
C ASP A 117 -0.80 -22.69 14.39
N GLU A 118 0.07 -21.89 14.99
CA GLU A 118 0.81 -20.82 14.32
C GLU A 118 1.72 -21.35 13.20
N GLY A 119 2.27 -22.56 13.36
CA GLY A 119 3.08 -23.21 12.34
C GLY A 119 2.27 -23.53 11.08
N LEU A 120 1.05 -24.03 11.26
CA LEU A 120 0.11 -24.28 10.16
C LEU A 120 -0.37 -22.99 9.51
N LEU A 121 -0.67 -21.94 10.27
CA LEU A 121 -1.01 -20.63 9.70
C LEU A 121 0.10 -20.09 8.82
N ARG A 122 1.36 -20.12 9.32
CA ARG A 122 2.52 -19.71 8.54
C ARG A 122 2.74 -20.57 7.30
N ALA A 123 2.42 -21.86 7.36
CA ALA A 123 2.52 -22.74 6.20
C ALA A 123 1.48 -22.38 5.12
N VAL A 124 0.24 -22.08 5.51
CA VAL A 124 -0.81 -21.62 4.60
C VAL A 124 -0.47 -20.25 4.00
N ASP A 125 -0.02 -19.29 4.81
CA ASP A 125 0.42 -17.97 4.31
C ASP A 125 1.55 -18.11 3.27
N ARG A 126 2.57 -18.94 3.55
CA ARG A 126 3.63 -19.22 2.56
C ARG A 126 3.09 -19.87 1.29
N ALA A 127 2.20 -20.85 1.41
CA ALA A 127 1.62 -21.51 0.24
C ALA A 127 0.83 -20.52 -0.64
N ILE A 128 0.06 -19.60 -0.02
CA ILE A 128 -0.64 -18.53 -0.74
C ILE A 128 0.37 -17.58 -1.40
N ARG A 129 1.42 -17.15 -0.69
CA ARG A 129 2.47 -16.30 -1.25
C ARG A 129 3.16 -16.96 -2.44
N ASP A 130 3.49 -18.24 -2.35
CA ASP A 130 4.12 -19.00 -3.43
C ASP A 130 3.19 -19.13 -4.64
N GLU A 131 1.88 -19.37 -4.43
CA GLU A 131 0.88 -19.42 -5.51
C GLU A 131 0.73 -18.05 -6.21
N VAL A 132 0.68 -16.97 -5.43
CA VAL A 132 0.61 -15.61 -5.96
C VAL A 132 1.89 -15.24 -6.71
N GLU A 133 3.06 -15.56 -6.15
CA GLU A 133 4.35 -15.33 -6.81
C GLU A 133 4.45 -16.09 -8.13
N ALA A 134 3.95 -17.33 -8.18
CA ALA A 134 3.95 -18.15 -9.39
C ALA A 134 2.97 -17.66 -10.48
N THR A 135 2.04 -16.76 -10.15
CA THR A 135 0.99 -16.28 -11.08
C THR A 135 1.18 -14.80 -11.43
N VAL A 136 0.61 -13.90 -10.64
CA VAL A 136 0.64 -12.44 -10.88
C VAL A 136 1.88 -11.77 -10.27
N GLY A 137 2.62 -12.49 -9.43
CA GLY A 137 3.78 -12.00 -8.69
C GLY A 137 3.36 -11.31 -7.40
N TRP A 138 4.05 -11.56 -6.28
CA TRP A 138 3.74 -10.93 -4.99
C TRP A 138 3.83 -9.39 -5.07
N ARG A 139 4.71 -8.87 -5.95
CA ARG A 139 4.89 -7.43 -6.20
C ARG A 139 3.67 -6.72 -6.80
N SER A 140 2.60 -7.44 -7.17
CA SER A 140 1.32 -6.84 -7.55
C SER A 140 0.36 -6.63 -6.37
N MET A 141 0.66 -7.17 -5.18
CA MET A 141 -0.21 -7.08 -4.00
C MET A 141 -0.38 -5.63 -3.51
N PRO A 142 -1.63 -5.13 -3.35
CA PRO A 142 -1.94 -3.70 -3.23
C PRO A 142 -1.32 -3.04 -2.00
N ALA A 143 -1.23 -3.71 -0.86
CA ALA A 143 -0.50 -3.20 0.29
C ALA A 143 0.34 -4.32 0.86
N GLU A 144 1.66 -4.12 0.93
CA GLU A 144 2.42 -4.89 1.90
C GLU A 144 2.18 -4.19 3.23
N VAL A 145 1.33 -4.77 4.08
CA VAL A 145 1.17 -4.31 5.45
C VAL A 145 2.55 -4.34 6.08
N ILE A 146 3.10 -3.16 6.41
CA ILE A 146 4.39 -3.05 7.09
C ILE A 146 4.31 -3.96 8.31
N PRO A 147 5.16 -5.00 8.41
CA PRO A 147 5.13 -5.89 9.56
C PRO A 147 5.43 -5.05 10.79
N ARG A 148 4.39 -4.65 11.53
CA ARG A 148 4.59 -4.26 12.93
C ARG A 148 5.01 -5.52 13.68
N PRO A 149 5.85 -5.40 14.72
CA PRO A 149 6.08 -6.54 15.59
C PRO A 149 4.73 -7.00 16.16
N GLU A 150 4.44 -8.29 15.99
CA GLU A 150 3.27 -9.06 16.43
C GLU A 150 1.87 -8.50 16.05
N GLY A 151 1.22 -9.12 15.06
CA GLY A 151 -0.23 -9.08 14.92
C GLY A 151 -0.74 -9.08 13.48
N ASP A 152 -1.15 -10.27 13.02
CA ASP A 152 -2.06 -10.62 11.92
C ASP A 152 -2.64 -9.52 11.02
N THR A 153 -2.59 -9.75 9.70
CA THR A 153 -3.74 -9.47 8.82
C THR A 153 -3.76 -10.40 7.60
N THR A 154 -4.97 -10.62 7.06
CA THR A 154 -5.24 -11.33 5.81
C THR A 154 -5.59 -10.29 4.72
N GLU A 155 -4.96 -10.41 3.55
CA GLU A 155 -5.12 -9.48 2.41
C GLU A 155 -5.93 -10.14 1.28
N VAL A 156 -6.71 -9.34 0.53
CA VAL A 156 -7.59 -9.82 -0.54
C VAL A 156 -7.17 -9.25 -1.90
N GLN A 157 -7.24 -10.09 -2.93
CA GLN A 157 -6.89 -9.75 -4.33
C GLN A 157 -8.13 -9.42 -5.18
N GLU A 158 -8.12 -8.28 -5.86
CA GLU A 158 -9.21 -7.81 -6.73
C GLU A 158 -9.24 -8.31 -8.20
N PRO A 159 -8.17 -8.79 -8.87
CA PRO A 159 -8.35 -9.30 -10.23
C PRO A 159 -9.14 -10.62 -10.30
N ASN A 160 -9.57 -11.14 -9.15
CA ASN A 160 -10.44 -12.29 -9.05
C ASN A 160 -11.91 -11.84 -9.10
N GLN A 161 -12.62 -12.13 -10.20
CA GLN A 161 -14.06 -11.87 -10.31
C GLN A 161 -14.88 -12.46 -9.16
N ALA A 162 -14.43 -13.58 -8.57
CA ALA A 162 -15.09 -14.15 -7.40
C ALA A 162 -14.90 -13.29 -6.15
N ALA A 163 -13.76 -12.61 -6.00
CA ALA A 163 -13.52 -11.68 -4.90
C ALA A 163 -14.37 -10.43 -5.04
N SER A 164 -14.46 -9.80 -6.22
CA SER A 164 -15.33 -8.65 -6.44
C SER A 164 -16.81 -9.01 -6.20
N ALA A 165 -17.27 -10.16 -6.70
CA ALA A 165 -18.63 -10.64 -6.45
C ALA A 165 -18.89 -10.94 -4.96
N LEU A 166 -17.90 -11.48 -4.24
CA LEU A 166 -17.97 -11.67 -2.79
C LEU A 166 -18.14 -10.32 -2.07
N PHE A 167 -17.33 -9.33 -2.40
CA PHE A 167 -17.38 -8.00 -1.80
C PHE A 167 -18.71 -7.29 -2.05
N GLU A 168 -19.20 -7.30 -3.30
CA GLU A 168 -20.53 -6.78 -3.61
C GLU A 168 -21.63 -7.49 -2.82
N GLY A 169 -21.52 -8.82 -2.71
CA GLY A 169 -22.48 -9.66 -1.98
C GLY A 169 -22.57 -9.36 -0.48
N ILE A 170 -21.49 -8.89 0.14
CA ILE A 170 -21.46 -8.48 1.57
C ILE A 170 -21.69 -6.97 1.77
N GLY A 171 -22.09 -6.26 0.71
CA GLY A 171 -22.44 -4.84 0.77
C GLY A 171 -21.23 -3.90 0.82
N ALA A 172 -20.07 -4.34 0.34
CA ALA A 172 -18.91 -3.47 0.18
C ALA A 172 -19.23 -2.30 -0.76
N ARG A 173 -18.69 -1.13 -0.45
CA ARG A 173 -18.82 0.07 -1.30
C ARG A 173 -17.44 0.67 -1.57
N PRO A 174 -17.15 1.11 -2.80
CA PRO A 174 -15.92 1.84 -3.07
C PRO A 174 -15.90 3.13 -2.24
N MET A 175 -14.76 3.44 -1.64
CA MET A 175 -14.54 4.65 -0.84
C MET A 175 -13.54 5.58 -1.51
N SER A 176 -12.39 5.03 -1.89
CA SER A 176 -11.21 5.77 -2.38
C SER A 176 -10.35 4.83 -3.22
N GLY A 177 -9.26 5.37 -3.75
CA GLY A 177 -8.22 4.58 -4.36
C GLY A 177 -6.87 5.26 -4.20
N ASN A 178 -5.81 4.49 -4.35
CA ASN A 178 -4.45 4.99 -4.39
C ASN A 178 -3.84 4.70 -5.75
N LEU A 179 -2.98 5.59 -6.21
CA LEU A 179 -2.16 5.39 -7.40
C LEU A 179 -0.74 5.09 -6.95
N GLU A 180 -0.21 3.93 -7.36
CA GLU A 180 1.24 3.69 -7.28
C GLU A 180 1.88 4.22 -8.57
N LEU A 181 2.89 5.07 -8.41
CA LEU A 181 3.70 5.56 -9.52
C LEU A 181 5.13 5.04 -9.43
N VAL A 182 5.80 4.91 -10.58
CA VAL A 182 7.17 4.43 -10.69
C VAL A 182 8.01 5.32 -11.62
N ARG A 183 9.30 5.45 -11.31
CA ARG A 183 10.33 6.09 -12.14
C ARG A 183 11.61 5.25 -12.20
#